data_AF-A0A350Y4C4-F1
#
_entry.id   AF-A0A350Y4C4-F1
#
_cell.length_a   1.000
_cell.length_b   1.000
_cell.length_c   1.000
_cell.angle_alpha   90.00
_cell.angle_beta   90.00
_cell.angle_gamma   90.00
#
_symmetry.space_group_name_H-M   'P 1'
#
loop_
_entity.id
_entity.type
_entity.pdbx_description
1 polymer ?
#
loop_
_entity_poly.entity_id
_entity_poly.type
_entity_poly.pdbx_seq_one_letter_code
_entity_poly.pdbx_strand_id
1 'polypeptide(L)'
;MQLLADLVVGVVALLHLAFMIVEMFFWESSYSVRAFKLSPELAKETTRFAANIGLYNGFVVAGLVWGLLSTDGGFVIKAFFLSCVVIAGIFGGVTINRSIILVQGVPAGLALLLLVLAR
;
A
#
# COMPACT_ATOMS: atom_id res chain seq x y z
N MET A 1 -0.98 -13.56 19.55
CA MET A 1 -1.06 -13.42 18.08
C MET A 1 -1.63 -12.07 17.65
N GLN A 2 -2.66 -11.55 18.32
CA GLN A 2 -3.29 -10.27 17.97
C GLN A 2 -2.31 -9.09 17.86
N LEU A 3 -1.46 -8.87 18.87
CA LEU A 3 -0.45 -7.80 18.82
C LEU A 3 0.49 -7.93 17.60
N LEU A 4 0.93 -9.14 17.28
CA LEU A 4 1.79 -9.38 16.12
C LEU A 4 1.05 -9.06 14.82
N ALA A 5 -0.21 -9.50 14.67
CA ALA A 5 -1.03 -9.18 13.50
C ALA A 5 -1.19 -7.65 13.34
N ASP A 6 -1.50 -6.95 14.42
CA ASP A 6 -1.70 -5.50 14.41
C ASP A 6 -0.40 -4.73 14.10
N LEU A 7 0.76 -5.21 14.57
CA LEU A 7 2.05 -4.67 14.19
C LEU A 7 2.32 -4.82 12.68
N VAL A 8 2.06 -6.00 12.11
CA VAL A 8 2.27 -6.21 10.67
C VAL A 8 1.27 -5.39 9.84
N VAL A 9 0.02 -5.23 10.30
CA VAL A 9 -0.93 -4.30 9.67
C VAL A 9 -0.43 -2.86 9.71
N GLY A 10 0.15 -2.42 10.85
CA GLY A 10 0.78 -1.12 10.98
C GLY A 10 1.94 -0.93 10.00
N VAL A 11 2.76 -1.95 9.79
CA VAL A 11 3.83 -1.93 8.77
C VAL A 11 3.26 -1.74 7.36
N VAL A 12 2.17 -2.45 7.01
CA VAL A 12 1.51 -2.26 5.71
C VAL A 12 0.98 -0.83 5.57
N ALA A 13 0.35 -0.26 6.60
CA ALA A 13 -0.09 1.13 6.58
C ALA A 13 1.08 2.10 6.36
N LEU A 14 2.22 1.88 7.02
CA LEU A 14 3.42 2.71 6.82
C LEU A 14 4.01 2.59 5.41
N LEU A 15 4.00 1.40 4.82
CA LEU A 15 4.43 1.20 3.42
C LEU A 15 3.55 2.01 2.45
N HIS A 16 2.23 1.92 2.61
CA HIS A 16 1.30 2.69 1.78
C HIS A 16 1.41 4.20 1.99
N LEU A 17 1.71 4.63 3.22
CA LEU A 17 2.00 6.03 3.50
C LEU A 17 3.26 6.48 2.76
N ALA A 18 4.32 5.67 2.75
CA ALA A 18 5.54 5.97 2.00
C ALA A 18 5.26 6.03 0.48
N PHE A 19 4.47 5.10 -0.07
CA PHE A 19 4.07 5.13 -1.48
C PHE A 19 3.29 6.39 -1.82
N MET A 20 2.29 6.75 -1.00
CA MET A 20 1.53 7.99 -1.15
C MET A 20 2.45 9.21 -1.17
N ILE A 21 3.40 9.30 -0.23
CA ILE A 21 4.32 10.44 -0.17
C ILE A 21 5.17 10.54 -1.43
N VAL A 22 5.72 9.42 -1.89
CA VAL A 22 6.53 9.38 -3.12
C VAL A 22 5.71 9.76 -4.34
N GLU A 23 4.52 9.19 -4.50
CA GLU A 23 3.65 9.39 -5.66
C GLU A 23 3.03 10.79 -5.72
N MET A 24 2.73 11.41 -4.57
CA MET A 24 2.13 12.75 -4.51
C MET A 24 3.16 13.87 -4.54
N PHE A 25 4.27 13.73 -3.84
CA PHE A 25 5.19 14.84 -3.59
C PHE A 25 6.57 14.67 -4.24
N PHE A 26 6.97 13.44 -4.55
CA PHE A 26 8.31 13.14 -5.09
C PHE A 26 8.28 12.39 -6.43
N TRP A 27 7.20 12.51 -7.19
CA TRP A 27 7.03 11.79 -8.46
C TRP A 27 8.11 12.14 -9.49
N GLU A 28 8.51 13.40 -9.58
CA GLU A 28 9.55 13.88 -10.50
C GLU A 28 10.98 13.65 -9.96
N SER A 29 11.13 13.07 -8.77
CA SER A 29 12.44 12.84 -8.17
C SER A 29 13.25 11.80 -8.94
N SER A 30 14.59 11.89 -8.86
CA SER A 30 15.47 10.91 -9.49
C SER A 30 15.26 9.48 -8.96
N TYR A 31 14.75 9.34 -7.73
CA TYR A 31 14.35 8.06 -7.17
C TYR A 31 13.17 7.46 -7.93
N SER A 32 12.07 8.20 -8.07
CA SER A 32 10.85 7.74 -8.75
C SER A 32 11.11 7.44 -10.23
N VAL A 33 11.87 8.29 -10.91
CA VAL A 33 12.29 8.07 -12.31
C VAL A 33 13.01 6.72 -12.46
N ARG A 34 13.92 6.37 -11.55
CA ARG A 34 14.62 5.07 -11.55
C ARG A 34 13.71 3.91 -11.14
N ALA A 35 12.90 4.09 -10.10
CA ALA A 35 12.04 3.03 -9.55
C ALA A 35 10.95 2.60 -10.53
N PHE A 36 10.35 3.56 -11.23
CA PHE A 36 9.28 3.36 -12.20
C PHE A 36 9.76 3.33 -13.66
N LYS A 37 11.08 3.45 -13.90
CA LYS A 37 11.71 3.44 -15.24
C LYS A 37 11.09 4.48 -16.19
N LEU A 38 10.83 5.67 -15.68
CA LEU A 38 10.25 6.78 -16.45
C LEU A 38 11.34 7.59 -17.15
N SER A 39 11.00 8.33 -18.21
CA SER A 39 11.82 9.49 -18.61
C SER A 39 11.47 10.71 -17.75
N PRO A 40 12.37 11.68 -17.58
CA PRO A 40 12.06 12.94 -16.87
C PRO A 40 10.85 13.67 -17.45
N GLU A 41 10.70 13.66 -18.77
CA GLU A 41 9.58 14.30 -19.48
C GLU A 41 8.26 13.61 -19.14
N LEU A 42 8.23 12.27 -19.18
CA LEU A 42 7.04 11.49 -18.85
C LEU A 42 6.66 11.63 -17.38
N ALA A 43 7.64 11.69 -16.47
CA ALA A 43 7.40 11.93 -15.05
C ALA A 43 6.68 13.28 -14.85
N LYS A 44 7.16 14.34 -15.50
CA LYS A 44 6.55 15.67 -15.45
C LYS A 44 5.14 15.72 -16.05
N GLU A 45 4.91 15.04 -17.17
CA GLU A 45 3.60 14.97 -17.81
C GLU A 45 2.56 14.21 -16.95
N THR A 46 3.01 13.24 -16.15
CA THR A 46 2.14 12.36 -15.36
C THR A 46 2.01 12.77 -13.89
N THR A 47 2.66 13.84 -13.42
CA THR A 47 2.67 14.26 -12.00
C THR A 47 1.29 14.34 -11.37
N ARG A 48 0.30 14.95 -12.03
CA ARG A 48 -1.07 15.06 -11.49
C ARG A 48 -1.77 13.70 -11.40
N PHE A 49 -1.52 12.82 -12.37
CA PHE A 49 -2.07 11.47 -12.37
C PHE A 49 -1.46 10.64 -11.24
N ALA A 50 -0.15 10.71 -11.06
CA ALA A 50 0.56 10.05 -9.96
C ALA A 50 0.09 10.56 -8.59
N ALA A 51 -0.14 11.86 -8.43
CA ALA A 51 -0.69 12.40 -7.18
C ALA A 51 -2.08 11.83 -6.85
N ASN A 52 -2.92 11.61 -7.86
CA ASN A 52 -4.20 10.96 -7.65
C ASN A 52 -4.04 9.48 -7.28
N ILE A 53 -3.10 8.75 -7.90
CA ILE A 53 -2.75 7.37 -7.50
C ILE A 53 -2.31 7.33 -6.03
N GLY A 54 -1.44 8.25 -5.63
CA GLY A 54 -0.98 8.38 -4.25
C GLY A 54 -2.11 8.61 -3.26
N LEU A 55 -3.12 9.42 -3.61
CA LEU A 55 -4.28 9.63 -2.74
C LEU A 55 -5.05 8.34 -2.44
N TYR A 56 -5.16 7.40 -3.40
CA TYR A 56 -5.77 6.08 -3.14
C TYR A 56 -4.96 5.28 -2.12
N ASN A 57 -3.62 5.35 -2.17
CA ASN A 57 -2.78 4.79 -1.11
C ASN A 57 -3.11 5.45 0.25
N GLY A 58 -3.38 6.76 0.28
CA GLY A 58 -3.89 7.47 1.46
C GLY A 58 -5.19 6.90 2.03
N PHE A 59 -6.15 6.50 1.18
CA PHE A 59 -7.38 5.84 1.64
C PHE A 59 -7.11 4.47 2.26
N VAL A 60 -6.14 3.72 1.73
CA VAL A 60 -5.69 2.46 2.34
C VAL A 60 -5.11 2.71 3.73
N VAL A 61 -4.24 3.72 3.87
CA VAL A 61 -3.69 4.10 5.19
C VAL A 61 -4.80 4.46 6.16
N ALA A 62 -5.72 5.33 5.76
CA ALA A 62 -6.84 5.75 6.61
C ALA A 62 -7.69 4.56 7.05
N GLY A 63 -8.00 3.64 6.13
CA GLY A 63 -8.75 2.42 6.41
C GLY A 63 -8.05 1.46 7.38
N LEU A 64 -6.75 1.22 7.19
CA LEU A 64 -5.98 0.34 8.07
C LEU A 64 -5.80 0.95 9.47
N VAL A 65 -5.50 2.25 9.56
CA VAL A 65 -5.40 2.96 10.84
C VAL A 65 -6.75 2.96 11.56
N TRP A 66 -7.86 3.21 10.85
CA TRP A 66 -9.19 3.10 11.44
C TRP A 66 -9.45 1.69 11.98
N GLY A 67 -9.14 0.65 11.21
CA GLY A 67 -9.31 -0.74 11.64
C GLY A 67 -8.41 -1.15 12.82
N LEU A 68 -7.25 -0.50 13.00
CA LEU A 68 -6.36 -0.69 14.17
C LEU A 68 -6.89 0.00 15.43
N LEU A 69 -7.53 1.18 15.27
CA LEU A 69 -8.06 1.96 16.39
C LEU A 69 -9.49 1.56 16.78
N SER A 70 -10.20 0.83 15.92
CA SER A 70 -11.60 0.44 16.16
C SER A 70 -11.72 -0.62 17.25
N THR A 71 -12.56 -0.36 18.25
CA THR A 71 -12.91 -1.33 19.30
C THR A 71 -13.90 -2.39 18.81
N ASP A 72 -14.77 -2.02 17.86
CA ASP A 72 -15.76 -2.90 17.25
C ASP A 72 -15.52 -3.01 15.74
N GLY A 73 -15.58 -4.22 15.18
CA GLY A 73 -15.47 -4.44 13.74
C GLY A 73 -14.09 -4.22 13.12
N GLY A 74 -13.05 -3.95 13.92
CA GLY A 74 -11.68 -3.70 13.43
C GLY A 74 -11.12 -4.84 12.57
N PHE A 75 -11.47 -6.09 12.87
CA PHE A 75 -11.11 -7.25 12.03
C PHE A 75 -11.61 -7.09 10.59
N VAL A 76 -12.90 -6.76 10.40
CA VAL A 76 -13.52 -6.70 9.06
C VAL A 76 -12.93 -5.55 8.25
N ILE A 77 -12.72 -4.40 8.89
CA ILE A 77 -12.09 -3.23 8.26
C ILE A 77 -10.68 -3.57 7.79
N LYS A 78 -9.84 -4.12 8.68
CA LYS A 78 -8.46 -4.53 8.33
C LYS A 78 -8.47 -5.58 7.22
N ALA A 79 -9.31 -6.61 7.33
CA ALA A 79 -9.38 -7.68 6.35
C ALA A 79 -9.78 -7.17 4.96
N PHE A 80 -10.75 -6.24 4.87
CA PHE A 80 -11.16 -5.63 3.61
C PHE A 80 -10.01 -4.89 2.94
N PHE A 81 -9.37 -3.94 3.64
CA PHE A 81 -8.28 -3.15 3.07
C PHE A 81 -7.06 -4.01 2.72
N LEU A 82 -6.66 -4.95 3.59
CA LEU A 82 -5.56 -5.87 3.29
C LEU A 82 -5.85 -6.73 2.05
N SER A 83 -7.08 -7.21 1.89
CA SER A 83 -7.48 -7.98 0.70
C SER A 83 -7.39 -7.13 -0.57
N CYS A 84 -7.83 -5.87 -0.52
CA CYS A 84 -7.65 -4.93 -1.63
C CYS A 84 -6.17 -4.73 -1.97
N VAL A 85 -5.30 -4.58 -0.96
CA VAL A 85 -3.86 -4.44 -1.17
C VAL A 85 -3.24 -5.69 -1.78
N VAL A 86 -3.64 -6.89 -1.35
CA VAL A 86 -3.17 -8.15 -1.93
C VAL A 86 -3.56 -8.23 -3.41
N ILE A 87 -4.82 -7.94 -3.74
CA ILE A 87 -5.32 -7.96 -5.12
C ILE A 87 -4.57 -6.94 -5.98
N ALA A 88 -4.42 -5.70 -5.49
CA ALA A 88 -3.67 -4.65 -6.17
C ALA A 88 -2.19 -5.01 -6.35
N GLY A 89 -1.57 -5.62 -5.35
CA GLY A 89 -0.18 -6.06 -5.38
C GLY A 89 0.06 -7.16 -6.41
N ILE A 90 -0.87 -8.11 -6.53
CA ILE A 90 -0.83 -9.15 -7.57
C ILE A 90 -1.02 -8.52 -8.96
N PHE A 91 -2.05 -7.69 -9.12
CA PHE A 91 -2.37 -7.08 -10.41
C PHE A 91 -1.24 -6.17 -10.90
N GLY A 92 -0.73 -5.26 -10.05
CA GLY A 92 0.42 -4.41 -10.37
C GLY A 92 1.70 -5.20 -10.60
N GLY A 93 1.88 -6.30 -9.86
CA GLY A 93 2.95 -7.27 -10.06
C GLY A 93 3.03 -7.87 -11.44
N VAL A 94 1.87 -8.25 -11.97
CA VAL A 94 1.71 -8.90 -13.28
C VAL A 94 1.77 -7.87 -14.42
N THR A 95 1.19 -6.69 -14.21
CA THR A 95 0.99 -5.69 -15.28
C THR A 95 2.08 -4.62 -15.38
N ILE A 96 2.76 -4.29 -14.27
CA ILE A 96 3.71 -3.18 -14.20
C ILE A 96 5.11 -3.69 -13.85
N ASN A 97 5.30 -4.24 -12.65
CA ASN A 97 6.61 -4.69 -12.18
C ASN A 97 6.47 -5.75 -11.09
N ARG A 98 7.15 -6.89 -11.27
CA ARG A 98 7.15 -8.01 -10.31
C ARG A 98 7.58 -7.60 -8.90
N SER A 99 8.38 -6.54 -8.73
CA SER A 99 8.76 -6.05 -7.40
C SER A 99 7.54 -5.62 -6.56
N ILE A 100 6.44 -5.20 -7.20
CA ILE A 100 5.19 -4.80 -6.52
C ILE A 100 4.60 -5.96 -5.71
N ILE A 101 4.71 -7.21 -6.20
CA ILE A 101 4.31 -8.38 -5.41
C ILE A 101 5.12 -8.45 -4.11
N LEU A 102 6.43 -8.19 -4.18
CA LEU A 102 7.32 -8.32 -3.03
C LEU A 102 7.15 -7.17 -2.03
N VAL A 103 6.98 -5.93 -2.48
CA VAL A 103 6.92 -4.75 -1.60
C VAL A 103 5.52 -4.39 -1.13
N GLN A 104 4.48 -4.86 -1.81
CA GLN A 104 3.08 -4.55 -1.51
C GLN A 104 2.25 -5.80 -1.26
N GLY A 105 2.25 -6.75 -2.21
CA GLY A 105 1.41 -7.95 -2.14
C GLY A 105 1.76 -8.89 -0.99
N VAL A 106 3.04 -9.23 -0.82
CA VAL A 106 3.55 -10.15 0.21
C VAL A 106 3.36 -9.60 1.63
N PRO A 107 3.74 -8.35 1.95
CA PRO A 107 3.48 -7.77 3.26
C PRO A 107 2.00 -7.77 3.63
N ALA A 108 1.12 -7.40 2.69
CA ALA A 108 -0.32 -7.40 2.92
C ALA A 108 -0.90 -8.81 3.07
N GLY A 109 -0.41 -9.78 2.28
CA GLY A 109 -0.82 -11.18 2.39
C GLY A 109 -0.40 -11.78 3.73
N LEU A 110 0.81 -11.48 4.20
CA LEU A 110 1.28 -11.88 5.52
C LEU A 110 0.46 -11.24 6.63
N ALA A 111 0.17 -9.95 6.54
CA ALA A 111 -0.69 -9.25 7.50
C ALA A 111 -2.09 -9.86 7.54
N LEU A 112 -2.68 -10.17 6.38
CA LEU A 112 -4.01 -10.77 6.28
C LEU A 112 -4.03 -12.18 6.87
N LEU A 113 -3.02 -13.00 6.56
CA LEU A 113 -2.88 -14.34 7.13
C LEU A 113 -2.78 -14.29 8.66
N LEU A 114 -1.89 -13.44 9.19
CA LEU A 114 -1.73 -13.28 10.63
C LEU A 114 -3.01 -12.73 11.30
N LEU A 115 -3.71 -11.81 10.65
CA LEU A 115 -4.98 -11.28 11.13
C LEU A 115 -6.05 -12.37 11.23
N VAL A 116 -6.15 -13.25 10.24
CA VAL A 116 -7.08 -14.39 10.24
C VAL A 116 -6.71 -15.43 11.30
N LEU A 117 -5.41 -15.74 11.45
CA LEU A 117 -4.92 -16.70 12.45
C LEU A 117 -4.98 -16.17 13.89
N ALA A 118 -5.04 -14.85 14.08
CA ALA A 118 -5.16 -14.22 15.39
C ALA A 118 -6.60 -14.13 15.91
N ARG A 119 -7.58 -14.40 15.04
CA ARG A 119 -9.01 -14.44 15.35
C ARG A 119 -9.39 -15.75 16.04
#